data_AF-A0A2V5P8J4-F1
#
_entry.id   AF-A0A2V5P8J4-F1
#
_cell.length_a   1.000
_cell.length_b   1.000
_cell.length_c   1.000
_cell.angle_alpha   90.00
_cell.angle_beta   90.00
_cell.angle_gamma   90.00
#
_symmetry.space_group_name_H-M   'P 1'
#
loop_
_entity.id
_entity.type
_entity.pdbx_description
1 polymer ?
#
loop_
_entity_poly.entity_id
_entity_poly.type
_entity_poly.pdbx_seq_one_letter_code
_entity_poly.pdbx_strand_id
1 'polypeptide(L)'
;MKNIAPAISPPSGIGDNKPANQAVLDWVHEVELLTKPENVFWCDGSDREHQYLLQEAVRQNVLIKLNDQKVPRSYLHRSNPN
;
A
#
# COMPACT_ATOMS: atom_id res chain seq x y z
N MET A 1 11.11 -14.56 -2.82
CA MET A 1 10.95 -13.28 -3.53
C MET A 1 12.30 -12.61 -3.61
N LYS A 2 12.92 -12.47 -4.79
CA LYS A 2 14.29 -11.93 -4.92
C LYS A 2 14.36 -10.40 -4.82
N ASN A 3 13.22 -9.72 -4.93
CA ASN A 3 13.07 -8.27 -4.74
C ASN A 3 11.90 -8.04 -3.77
N ILE A 4 12.22 -7.59 -2.56
CA ILE A 4 11.21 -7.10 -1.62
C ILE A 4 10.82 -5.70 -2.11
N ALA A 5 9.51 -5.45 -2.23
CA ALA A 5 8.97 -4.12 -2.49
C ALA A 5 9.51 -3.16 -1.42
N PRO A 6 10.21 -2.07 -1.80
CA PRO A 6 10.68 -1.11 -0.81
C PRO A 6 9.47 -0.42 -0.15
N ALA A 7 9.68 0.12 1.04
CA ALA A 7 8.72 1.01 1.66
C ALA A 7 8.33 2.15 0.71
N ILE A 8 7.04 2.51 0.73
CA ILE A 8 6.51 3.66 0.00
C ILE A 8 6.43 4.86 0.95
N SER A 9 6.85 6.02 0.46
CA SER A 9 6.83 7.28 1.19
C SER A 9 5.80 8.21 0.55
N PRO A 10 4.57 8.31 1.11
CA PRO A 10 3.53 9.13 0.53
C PRO A 10 3.80 10.64 0.71
N PRO A 11 3.24 11.50 -0.17
CA PRO A 11 3.18 12.93 0.08
C PRO A 11 2.26 13.23 1.28
N SER A 12 2.38 14.43 1.87
CA SER A 12 1.53 14.87 2.98
C SER A 12 0.03 14.72 2.67
N GLY A 13 -0.74 14.20 3.64
CA GLY A 13 -2.17 13.95 3.52
C GLY A 13 -2.54 12.66 2.79
N ILE A 14 -1.63 11.67 2.75
CA ILE A 14 -1.89 10.30 2.31
C ILE A 14 -1.18 9.37 3.30
N GLY A 15 -1.85 8.34 3.82
CA GLY A 15 -1.26 7.36 4.73
C GLY A 15 -1.05 7.83 6.17
N ASP A 16 -1.65 8.96 6.56
CA ASP A 16 -1.53 9.60 7.87
C ASP A 16 -2.84 9.60 8.67
N ASN A 17 -3.85 8.85 8.23
CA ASN A 17 -5.18 8.76 8.87
C ASN A 17 -5.18 7.88 10.13
N LYS A 18 -4.34 8.25 11.10
CA LYS A 18 -4.19 7.55 12.37
C LYS A 18 -5.48 7.66 13.21
N PRO A 19 -6.03 6.55 13.72
CA PRO A 19 -7.25 6.59 14.52
C PRO A 19 -6.98 7.16 15.91
N ALA A 20 -8.03 7.71 16.55
CA ALA A 20 -7.98 8.17 17.94
C ALA A 20 -8.13 7.03 18.98
N ASN A 21 -8.47 5.81 18.54
CA ASN A 21 -8.71 4.69 19.44
C ASN A 21 -7.39 4.14 20.01
N GLN A 22 -7.17 4.35 21.31
CA GLN A 22 -5.92 3.96 21.97
C GLN A 22 -5.62 2.46 21.89
N ALA A 23 -6.64 1.59 22.02
CA ALA A 23 -6.42 0.15 21.95
C ALA A 23 -5.89 -0.31 20.57
N VAL A 24 -6.31 0.38 19.50
CA VAL A 24 -5.78 0.14 18.14
C VAL A 24 -4.33 0.61 18.04
N LEU A 25 -4.02 1.77 18.64
CA LEU A 25 -2.66 2.32 18.62
C LEU A 25 -1.67 1.45 19.39
N ASP A 26 -2.07 0.97 20.56
CA ASP A 26 -1.25 0.08 21.39
C ASP A 26 -0.97 -1.24 20.65
N TRP A 27 -2.01 -1.83 20.04
CA TRP A 27 -1.85 -3.04 19.24
C TRP A 27 -0.93 -2.85 18.03
N VAL A 28 -1.10 -1.76 17.27
CA VAL A 28 -0.20 -1.47 16.14
C VAL A 28 1.24 -1.28 16.63
N HIS A 29 1.44 -0.62 17.77
CA HIS A 29 2.76 -0.47 18.35
C HIS A 29 3.40 -1.82 18.75
N GLU A 30 2.63 -2.74 19.35
CA GLU A 30 3.11 -4.10 19.63
C GLU A 30 3.56 -4.83 18.35
N VAL A 31 2.79 -4.71 17.27
CA VAL A 31 3.12 -5.31 15.96
C VAL A 31 4.34 -4.63 15.34
N GLU A 32 4.48 -3.31 15.44
CA GLU A 32 5.66 -2.56 14.99
C GLU A 32 6.93 -3.05 15.70
N LEU A 33 6.90 -3.26 17.01
CA LEU A 33 8.03 -3.75 17.79
C LEU A 33 8.47 -5.16 17.35
N LEU A 34 7.50 -6.00 17.00
CA LEU A 34 7.74 -7.38 16.55
C LEU A 34 8.26 -7.43 15.11
N THR A 35 7.59 -6.75 14.19
CA THR A 35 7.83 -6.88 12.74
C THR A 35 8.86 -5.90 12.21
N LYS A 36 9.15 -4.82 12.95
CA LYS A 36 10.13 -3.79 12.62
C LYS A 36 9.98 -3.28 11.18
N PRO A 37 8.77 -2.80 10.80
CA PRO A 37 8.56 -2.29 9.46
C PRO A 37 9.36 -1.01 9.26
N GLU A 38 9.66 -0.68 8.01
CA GLU A 38 10.30 0.60 7.67
C GLU A 38 9.38 1.78 7.99
N ASN A 39 8.08 1.63 7.78
CA ASN A 39 7.05 2.62 8.10
C ASN A 39 5.66 1.99 8.28
N VAL A 40 4.76 2.73 8.94
CA VAL A 40 3.34 2.41 9.02
C VAL A 40 2.54 3.42 8.20
N PHE A 41 1.70 2.90 7.31
CA PHE A 41 0.81 3.65 6.45
C PHE A 41 -0.63 3.45 6.93
N TRP A 42 -1.30 4.52 7.35
CA TRP A 42 -2.67 4.49 7.86
C TRP A 42 -3.66 4.79 6.74
N CYS A 43 -4.36 3.76 6.27
CA CYS A 43 -5.26 3.92 5.14
C CYS A 43 -6.53 4.72 5.48
N ASP A 44 -6.96 5.59 4.56
CA ASP A 44 -8.20 6.36 4.64
C ASP A 44 -9.28 5.93 3.64
N GLY A 45 -8.92 5.14 2.61
CA GLY A 45 -9.82 4.68 1.57
C GLY A 45 -10.23 5.74 0.55
N SER A 46 -9.56 6.90 0.53
CA SER A 46 -9.83 7.98 -0.42
C SER A 46 -9.40 7.63 -1.83
N ASP A 47 -10.00 8.29 -2.83
CA ASP A 47 -9.59 8.14 -4.23
C ASP A 47 -8.11 8.53 -4.43
N ARG A 48 -7.63 9.53 -3.69
CA ARG A 48 -6.24 9.99 -3.77
C ARG A 48 -5.27 8.92 -3.28
N GLU A 49 -5.56 8.30 -2.15
CA GLU A 49 -4.80 7.15 -1.64
C GLU A 49 -4.81 6.00 -2.63
N HIS A 50 -5.99 5.63 -3.14
CA HIS A 50 -6.13 4.53 -4.08
C HIS A 50 -5.29 4.76 -5.35
N GLN A 51 -5.31 5.97 -5.92
CA GLN A 51 -4.47 6.29 -7.08
C GLN A 51 -2.97 6.21 -6.75
N TYR A 52 -2.56 6.67 -5.58
CA TYR A 52 -1.16 6.61 -5.14
C TYR A 52 -0.67 5.16 -5.01
N LEU A 53 -1.42 4.31 -4.32
CA LEU A 53 -1.05 2.90 -4.12
C LEU A 53 -1.01 2.13 -5.45
N LEU A 54 -1.93 2.40 -6.38
CA LEU A 54 -1.90 1.80 -7.72
C LEU A 54 -0.68 2.23 -8.52
N GLN A 55 -0.31 3.52 -8.47
CA GLN A 55 0.88 4.02 -9.15
C GLN A 55 2.15 3.38 -8.59
N GLU A 56 2.26 3.28 -7.26
CA GLU A 56 3.40 2.62 -6.62
C GLU A 56 3.47 1.12 -6.97
N ALA A 57 2.35 0.42 -6.98
CA ALA A 57 2.31 -0.99 -7.34
C ALA A 57 2.71 -1.24 -8.82
N VAL A 58 2.34 -0.34 -9.74
CA VAL A 58 2.81 -0.39 -11.14
C VAL A 58 4.30 -0.06 -11.22
N ARG A 59 4.76 0.98 -10.52
CA ARG A 59 6.18 1.38 -10.46
C ARG A 59 7.07 0.24 -9.97
N GLN A 60 6.58 -0.54 -9.01
CA GLN A 60 7.28 -1.67 -8.42
C GLN A 60 7.10 -2.98 -9.22
N ASN A 61 6.43 -2.95 -10.37
CA ASN A 61 6.10 -4.13 -11.19
C ASN A 61 5.26 -5.20 -10.46
N VAL A 62 4.53 -4.81 -9.41
CA VAL A 62 3.55 -5.67 -8.73
C VAL A 62 2.28 -5.77 -9.57
N LEU A 63 1.89 -4.66 -10.21
CA LEU A 63 0.72 -4.58 -11.08
C LEU A 63 1.10 -4.18 -12.50
N ILE A 64 0.35 -4.71 -13.46
CA ILE A 64 0.42 -4.33 -14.88
C ILE A 64 -0.90 -3.65 -15.24
N LYS A 65 -0.87 -2.38 -15.67
CA LYS A 65 -2.08 -1.69 -16.14
C LYS A 65 -2.58 -2.34 -17.43
N LEU A 66 -3.87 -2.68 -17.47
CA LEU A 66 -4.50 -3.28 -18.65
C LEU A 66 -4.87 -2.22 -19.68
N ASN A 67 -5.27 -2.68 -20.87
CA ASN A 67 -5.73 -1.79 -21.93
C ASN A 67 -7.02 -1.07 -21.51
N ASP A 68 -6.92 0.24 -21.30
CA ASP A 68 -7.98 1.07 -20.73
C ASP A 68 -9.20 1.21 -21.67
N GLN A 69 -9.02 1.06 -22.98
CA GLN A 69 -10.14 1.06 -23.94
C GLN A 69 -10.99 -0.20 -23.86
N LYS A 70 -10.39 -1.33 -23.44
CA LYS A 70 -11.09 -2.62 -23.35
C LYS A 70 -11.64 -2.87 -21.95
N VAL A 71 -10.84 -2.58 -20.93
CA VAL A 71 -11.13 -2.82 -19.51
C VAL A 71 -10.59 -1.65 -18.70
N PRO A 72 -11.35 -0.55 -18.59
CA PRO A 72 -10.89 0.66 -17.94
C PRO A 72 -10.59 0.42 -16.46
N ARG A 73 -9.61 1.18 -15.92
CA ARG A 73 -9.21 1.14 -14.50
C ARG A 73 -8.87 -0.27 -13.97
N SER A 74 -8.42 -1.17 -14.84
CA SER A 74 -8.14 -2.57 -14.50
C SER A 74 -6.63 -2.88 -14.52
N TYR A 75 -6.21 -3.80 -13.66
CA TYR A 75 -4.82 -4.17 -13.46
C TYR A 75 -4.67 -5.70 -13.36
N LEU A 76 -3.55 -6.23 -13.83
CA LEU A 76 -3.18 -7.63 -13.71
C LEU A 76 -2.07 -7.77 -12.67
N HIS A 77 -2.33 -8.61 -11.67
CA HIS A 77 -1.30 -9.15 -10.79
C HIS A 77 -0.96 -10.59 -11.19
N ARG A 78 0.31 -10.97 -11.10
CA ARG A 78 0.76 -12.35 -11.27
C ARG A 78 1.45 -12.79 -9.99
N SER A 79 0.77 -13.61 -9.19
CA SER A 79 1.30 -14.11 -7.94
C SER A 79 2.45 -15.09 -8.16
N ASN A 80 3.20 -15.36 -7.10
CA ASN A 80 4.15 -16.47 -7.10
C ASN A 80 3.38 -17.79 -7.30
N PRO A 81 3.82 -18.71 -8.18
CA PRO A 81 3.21 -20.03 -8.33
C PRO A 81 3.44 -20.97 -7.14
N ASN A 82 4.33 -20.61 -6.22
CA ASN A 82 4.57 -21.30 -4.94
C ASN A 82 4.21 -20.37 -3.77
#